data_AF-A0A3S0QFD3-F1
#
_entry.id   AF-A0A3S0QFD3-F1
#
_cell.length_a   1.000
_cell.length_b   1.000
_cell.length_c   1.000
_cell.angle_alpha   90.00
_cell.angle_beta   90.00
_cell.angle_gamma   90.00
#
_symmetry.space_group_name_H-M   'P 1'
#
loop_
_entity.id
_entity.type
_entity.pdbx_description
1 polymer ?
#
loop_
_entity_poly.entity_id
_entity_poly.type
_entity_poly.pdbx_seq_one_letter_code
_entity_poly.pdbx_strand_id
1 'polypeptide(L)'
;MRQLLLIGALAGLATTAQAQAWETSAHLTGGGFNFRGASAERASILNMYRTNVVSPTGSTGYTNNPYGARPGLSYGVALQQQRVTKGRLLLGLQAGYERLRSRS
;
A
#
# COMPACT_ATOMS: atom_id res chain seq x y z
N MET A 1 41.11 -7.07 17.07
CA MET A 1 40.27 -6.29 18.02
C MET A 1 38.92 -5.86 17.42
N ARG A 2 38.87 -5.35 16.18
CA ARG A 2 37.61 -4.90 15.54
C ARG A 2 36.53 -5.98 15.39
N GLN A 3 36.91 -7.23 15.16
CA GLN A 3 35.98 -8.37 15.05
C GLN A 3 35.38 -8.79 16.40
N LEU A 4 36.10 -8.60 17.51
CA LEU A 4 35.60 -8.91 18.85
C LEU A 4 34.52 -7.92 19.29
N LEU A 5 34.63 -6.65 18.86
CA LEU A 5 33.62 -5.62 19.10
C LEU A 5 32.31 -5.93 18.34
N LEU A 6 32.40 -6.42 17.11
CA LEU A 6 31.24 -6.83 16.31
C LEU A 6 30.54 -8.05 16.92
N ILE A 7 31.30 -9.05 17.38
CA ILE A 7 30.76 -10.24 18.04
C ILE A 7 30.09 -9.86 19.37
N GLY A 8 30.69 -8.95 20.16
CA GLY A 8 30.09 -8.45 21.39
C GLY A 8 28.79 -7.66 21.15
N ALA A 9 28.74 -6.84 20.11
CA ALA A 9 27.53 -6.11 19.72
C ALA A 9 26.40 -7.06 19.24
N LEU A 10 26.74 -8.11 18.48
CA LEU A 10 25.79 -9.14 18.05
C LEU A 10 25.32 -10.03 19.21
N ALA A 11 26.19 -10.39 20.14
CA ALA A 11 25.83 -11.19 21.31
C ALA A 11 24.91 -10.44 22.28
N GLY A 12 25.03 -9.12 22.38
CA GLY A 12 24.12 -8.27 23.15
C GLY A 12 22.70 -8.20 22.58
N LEU A 13 22.50 -8.50 21.29
CA LEU A 13 21.17 -8.59 20.67
C LEU A 13 20.49 -9.94 20.92
N ALA A 14 21.23 -10.97 21.35
CA ALA A 14 20.72 -12.33 21.55
C ALA A 14 20.14 -12.59 22.95
N THR A 15 20.28 -11.66 23.89
CA THR A 15 19.90 -11.86 25.31
C THR A 15 18.46 -11.50 25.67
N THR A 16 17.63 -11.12 24.69
CA THR A 16 16.23 -10.70 24.93
C THR A 16 15.18 -11.70 24.45
N ALA A 17 15.53 -12.99 24.36
CA ALA A 17 14.56 -14.08 24.14
C ALA A 17 13.70 -14.35 25.40
N GLN A 18 13.17 -13.31 26.02
CA GLN A 18 12.06 -13.44 26.96
C GLN A 18 10.79 -13.57 26.13
N ALA A 19 10.02 -14.65 26.36
CA ALA A 19 8.74 -14.97 25.72
C ALA A 19 8.02 -13.72 25.20
N GLN A 20 8.26 -13.41 23.91
CA GLN A 20 7.93 -12.10 23.38
C GLN A 20 6.42 -12.06 23.21
N ALA A 21 5.74 -11.56 24.25
CA ALA A 21 4.30 -11.51 24.25
C ALA A 21 3.79 -10.54 23.19
N TRP A 22 4.63 -9.65 22.67
CA TRP A 22 4.33 -8.68 21.62
C TRP A 22 5.33 -8.77 20.46
N GLU A 23 4.82 -8.87 19.25
CA GLU A 23 5.65 -8.79 18.04
C GLU A 23 5.16 -7.61 17.19
N THR A 24 6.11 -6.84 16.68
CA THR A 24 5.85 -5.68 15.82
C THR A 24 6.58 -5.88 14.52
N SER A 25 5.88 -5.69 13.40
CA SER A 25 6.46 -5.75 12.06
C SER A 25 6.12 -4.50 11.27
N ALA A 26 7.10 -4.05 10.50
CA ALA A 26 6.97 -2.98 9.53
C ALA A 26 7.20 -3.54 8.14
N HIS A 27 6.34 -3.17 7.20
CA HIS A 27 6.31 -3.70 5.85
C HIS A 27 6.43 -2.55 4.87
N LEU A 28 7.30 -2.72 3.87
CA LEU A 28 7.33 -1.88 2.69
C LEU A 28 6.77 -2.70 1.53
N THR A 29 5.74 -2.21 0.88
CA THR A 29 5.13 -2.88 -0.27
C THR A 29 5.43 -2.10 -1.54
N GLY A 30 5.63 -2.83 -2.63
CA GLY A 30 5.85 -2.26 -3.95
C GLY A 30 5.35 -3.21 -5.02
N GLY A 31 4.73 -2.68 -6.07
CA GLY A 31 4.11 -3.48 -7.11
C GLY A 31 4.06 -2.76 -8.46
N GLY A 32 3.99 -3.55 -9.53
CA GLY A 32 3.65 -3.06 -10.86
C GLY A 32 2.28 -3.59 -11.27
N PHE A 33 1.46 -2.76 -11.89
CA PHE A 33 0.15 -3.17 -12.42
C PHE A 33 -0.06 -2.62 -13.82
N ASN A 34 -0.83 -3.30 -14.64
CA ASN A 34 -1.17 -2.83 -15.99
C ASN A 34 -2.57 -3.28 -16.39
N PHE A 35 -3.43 -2.34 -16.78
CA PHE A 35 -4.76 -2.65 -17.25
C PHE A 35 -4.72 -2.97 -18.75
N ARG A 36 -5.24 -4.14 -19.15
CA ARG A 36 -5.21 -4.64 -20.54
C ARG A 36 -6.60 -4.94 -21.11
N GLY A 37 -7.66 -4.38 -20.53
CA GLY A 37 -9.02 -4.55 -21.04
C GLY A 37 -9.29 -3.77 -22.33
N ALA A 38 -10.43 -4.03 -22.98
CA ALA A 38 -10.83 -3.36 -24.23
C ALA A 38 -10.93 -1.81 -24.13
N SER A 39 -11.05 -1.28 -22.91
CA SER A 39 -11.07 0.16 -22.62
C SER A 39 -9.71 0.72 -22.16
N ALA A 40 -8.62 -0.03 -22.36
CA ALA A 40 -7.26 0.43 -22.06
C ALA A 40 -6.76 1.33 -23.20
N GLU A 41 -6.74 2.64 -22.98
CA GLU A 41 -6.34 3.61 -24.00
C GLU A 41 -5.09 4.42 -23.63
N ARG A 42 -4.39 4.92 -24.65
CA ARG A 42 -3.25 5.84 -24.48
C ARG A 42 -3.67 7.31 -24.30
N ALA A 43 -4.90 7.63 -24.70
CA ALA A 43 -5.48 8.96 -24.58
C ALA A 43 -6.99 8.82 -24.45
N SER A 44 -7.56 9.57 -23.52
CA SER A 44 -9.01 9.59 -23.26
C SER A 44 -9.53 11.00 -23.42
N ILE A 45 -10.75 11.14 -23.93
CA ILE A 45 -11.40 12.43 -24.14
C ILE A 45 -12.51 12.58 -23.09
N LEU A 46 -12.46 13.69 -22.35
CA LEU A 46 -13.55 14.09 -21.47
C LEU A 46 -14.63 14.79 -22.31
N ASN A 47 -15.78 14.15 -22.45
CA ASN A 47 -16.95 14.72 -23.11
C ASN A 47 -17.79 15.44 -22.06
N MET A 48 -17.74 16.77 -22.06
CA MET A 48 -18.57 17.59 -21.17
C MET A 48 -19.78 18.13 -21.93
N TYR A 49 -20.97 17.98 -21.37
CA TYR A 49 -22.15 18.67 -21.87
C TYR A 49 -22.22 20.05 -21.22
N ARG A 50 -22.14 21.11 -22.04
CA ARG A 50 -22.54 22.45 -21.58
C ARG A 50 -24.05 22.48 -21.51
N THR A 51 -24.60 22.25 -20.33
CA THR A 51 -26.03 22.41 -20.10
C THR A 51 -26.26 23.72 -19.35
N ASN A 52 -27.11 24.59 -19.90
CA ASN A 52 -27.50 25.87 -19.28
C ASN A 52 -28.54 25.70 -18.16
N VAL A 53 -28.85 24.44 -17.81
CA VAL A 53 -29.75 24.07 -16.71
C VAL A 53 -28.87 23.55 -15.59
N VAL A 54 -28.88 24.22 -14.44
CA VAL A 54 -28.19 23.74 -13.25
C VAL A 54 -28.78 22.37 -12.89
N SER A 55 -28.07 21.29 -13.21
CA SER A 55 -28.36 19.98 -12.63
C SER A 55 -28.15 20.13 -11.12
N PRO A 56 -29.07 19.65 -10.26
CA PRO A 56 -28.91 19.73 -8.80
C PRO A 56 -27.63 19.04 -8.29
N THR A 57 -26.92 18.29 -9.14
CA THR A 57 -25.68 17.56 -8.82
C THR A 57 -24.42 18.06 -9.56
N GLY A 58 -24.48 19.17 -10.32
CA GLY A 58 -23.33 19.68 -11.07
C GLY A 58 -23.08 18.93 -12.40
N SER A 59 -22.26 19.53 -13.26
CA SER A 59 -21.99 19.19 -14.68
C SER A 59 -22.21 17.72 -15.12
N THR A 60 -23.01 17.52 -16.17
CA THR A 60 -23.13 16.23 -16.86
C THR A 60 -21.96 16.05 -17.84
N GLY A 61 -21.18 14.98 -17.68
CA GLY A 61 -20.09 14.63 -18.57
C GLY A 61 -19.64 13.18 -18.36
N TYR A 62 -18.99 12.61 -19.37
CA TYR A 62 -18.47 11.24 -19.34
C TYR A 62 -17.10 11.19 -20.01
N THR A 63 -16.30 10.18 -19.67
CA THR A 63 -15.00 9.92 -20.31
C THR A 63 -15.08 8.59 -21.02
N ASN A 64 -14.80 8.57 -22.33
CA ASN A 64 -14.61 7.32 -23.06
C ASN A 64 -13.27 6.70 -22.67
N ASN A 65 -13.25 5.39 -22.42
CA ASN A 65 -12.05 4.64 -22.08
C ASN A 65 -11.23 5.27 -20.93
N PRO A 66 -11.78 5.32 -19.70
CA PRO A 66 -11.16 6.04 -18.59
C PRO A 66 -9.89 5.36 -18.04
N TYR A 67 -9.57 4.14 -18.49
CA TYR A 67 -8.42 3.38 -18.00
C TYR A 67 -7.21 3.55 -18.92
N GLY A 68 -6.08 3.98 -18.34
CA GLY A 68 -4.82 4.10 -19.07
C GLY A 68 -4.19 2.75 -19.40
N ALA A 69 -3.67 2.61 -20.62
CA ALA A 69 -2.95 1.41 -21.09
C ALA A 69 -1.48 1.32 -20.64
N ARG A 70 -0.97 2.31 -19.91
CA ARG A 70 0.43 2.33 -19.46
C ARG A 70 0.57 1.62 -18.11
N PRO A 71 1.69 0.92 -17.89
CA PRO A 71 1.95 0.30 -16.60
C PRO A 71 2.00 1.35 -15.48
N GLY A 72 1.29 1.05 -14.40
CA GLY A 72 1.31 1.77 -13.14
C GLY A 72 2.25 1.13 -12.14
N LEU A 73 2.60 1.92 -11.11
CA LEU A 73 3.38 1.46 -9.96
C LEU A 73 2.56 1.70 -8.69
N SER A 74 2.67 0.79 -7.74
CA SER A 74 2.18 0.97 -6.38
C SER A 74 3.33 0.92 -5.39
N TYR A 75 3.15 1.65 -4.29
CA TYR A 75 4.03 1.59 -3.15
C TYR A 75 3.22 1.84 -1.89
N GLY A 76 3.62 1.20 -0.80
CA GLY A 76 2.90 1.30 0.45
C GLY A 76 3.78 0.96 1.65
N VAL A 77 3.22 1.28 2.81
CA VAL A 77 3.81 0.97 4.11
C VAL A 77 2.72 0.38 4.99
N ALA A 78 3.07 -0.63 5.78
CA ALA A 78 2.16 -1.18 6.77
C ALA A 78 2.87 -1.45 8.08
N LEU A 79 2.14 -1.31 9.17
CA LEU A 79 2.55 -1.68 10.51
C LEU A 79 1.60 -2.75 11.01
N GLN A 80 2.16 -3.77 11.64
CA GLN A 80 1.41 -4.81 12.31
C GLN A 80 1.96 -5.00 13.72
N GLN A 81 1.05 -5.16 14.67
CA GLN A 81 1.37 -5.50 16.04
C GLN A 81 0.52 -6.70 16.45
N GLN A 82 1.17 -7.72 17.00
CA GLN A 82 0.52 -8.92 17.49
C GLN A 82 0.92 -9.23 18.92
N ARG A 83 0.02 -9.85 19.68
CA ARG A 83 0.24 -10.23 21.07
C ARG A 83 -0.20 -11.66 21.34
N VAL A 84 0.68 -12.47 21.94
CA VAL A 84 0.32 -13.78 22.50
C VAL A 84 -0.11 -13.60 23.97
N THR A 85 -1.34 -13.98 24.28
CA THR A 85 -1.89 -13.93 25.65
C THR A 85 -1.51 -15.18 26.45
N LYS A 86 -1.67 -15.13 27.78
CA LYS A 86 -1.43 -16.27 28.67
C LYS A 86 -2.32 -17.49 28.35
N GLY A 87 -3.51 -17.25 27.79
CA GLY A 87 -4.44 -18.28 27.32
C GLY A 87 -4.11 -18.83 25.93
N ARG A 88 -2.92 -18.51 25.37
CA ARG A 88 -2.48 -18.91 24.01
C ARG A 88 -3.33 -18.34 22.87
N LEU A 89 -4.10 -17.28 23.13
CA LEU A 89 -4.77 -16.51 22.07
C LEU A 89 -3.80 -15.50 21.46
N LEU A 90 -3.82 -15.37 20.13
CA LEU A 90 -3.06 -14.38 19.38
C LEU A 90 -4.00 -13.22 18.99
N LEU A 91 -3.70 -12.01 19.45
CA LEU A 91 -4.44 -10.79 19.12
C LEU A 91 -3.59 -9.93 18.21
N GLY A 92 -4.13 -9.48 17.08
CA GLY A 92 -3.39 -8.70 16.09
C GLY A 92 -4.13 -7.44 15.65
N LEU A 93 -3.38 -6.38 15.39
CA LEU A 93 -3.82 -5.16 14.73
C LEU A 93 -2.87 -4.85 13.58
N GLN A 94 -3.41 -4.48 12.42
CA GLN A 94 -2.64 -4.09 11.26
C GLN A 94 -3.25 -2.84 10.63
N ALA A 95 -2.40 -1.90 10.26
CA ALA A 95 -2.77 -0.70 9.54
C ALA A 95 -1.74 -0.44 8.44
N GLY A 96 -2.19 0.06 7.31
CA GLY A 96 -1.31 0.37 6.19
C GLY A 96 -1.88 1.42 5.26
N TYR A 97 -0.98 2.03 4.51
CA TYR A 97 -1.29 2.96 3.45
C TYR A 97 -0.62 2.50 2.17
N GLU A 98 -1.39 2.39 1.10
CA GLU A 98 -0.89 2.08 -0.24
C GLU A 98 -1.34 3.15 -1.22
N ARG A 99 -0.41 3.58 -2.08
CA ARG A 99 -0.68 4.52 -3.16
C ARG A 99 -0.48 3.83 -4.49
N LEU A 100 -1.56 3.75 -5.27
CA LEU A 100 -1.54 3.27 -6.65
C LEU A 100 -1.45 4.47 -7.59
N ARG A 101 -0.43 4.52 -8.44
CA ARG A 101 -0.30 5.56 -9.47
C ARG A 101 -0.27 4.93 -10.85
N SER A 102 -1.41 4.97 -11.52
CA SER A 102 -1.50 4.67 -12.94
C SER A 102 -0.98 5.86 -13.75
N ARG A 103 -0.37 5.58 -14.91
CA ARG A 103 -0.05 6.59 -15.90
C ARG A 103 -1.12 6.48 -16.99
N SER A 104 -1.94 7.51 -17.16
CA SER A 104 -2.76 7.67 -18.36
C SER A 104 -1.94 8.30 -19.49
#